data_AF-E0N862-F1
#
_entry.id   AF-E0N862-F1
#
_cell.length_a   1.000
_cell.length_b   1.000
_cell.length_c   1.000
_cell.angle_alpha   90.00
_cell.angle_beta   90.00
_cell.angle_gamma   90.00
#
_symmetry.space_group_name_H-M   'P 1'
#
loop_
_entity.id
_entity.type
_entity.pdbx_description
1 polymer ?
#
loop_
_entity_poly.entity_id
_entity_poly.type
_entity_poly.pdbx_seq_one_letter_code
_entity_poly.pdbx_strand_id
1 'polypeptide(L)'
;MKITHCKLKKKVQKELLRFFVLEVTARSAADILGIHPNSAVLFYRKIRMVISHYLALAANEVFEGSVELDESYFGGRRKGKRGRGAAGKVVVFGILKRNGRVYTVVVDNAKSDTLMPVIKQKIMPDSIVYTDSLSSYDKLDVSGFIHYRINHSKEFADRQNHINGIENFWNQAKRVLRK
;
A
#
# COMPACT_ATOMS: atom_id res chain seq x y z
N MET A 1 -18.83 -3.81 6.78
CA MET A 1 -18.58 -5.24 7.12
C MET A 1 -18.17 -5.38 8.59
N LYS A 2 -18.56 -6.45 9.29
CA LYS A 2 -18.17 -6.70 10.69
C LYS A 2 -17.82 -8.17 10.93
N ILE A 3 -17.00 -8.46 11.94
CA ILE A 3 -16.67 -9.84 12.33
C ILE A 3 -17.89 -10.48 13.02
N THR A 4 -18.53 -11.43 12.35
CA THR A 4 -19.66 -12.22 12.88
C THR A 4 -19.25 -13.67 13.16
N HIS A 5 -20.09 -14.37 13.93
CA HIS A 5 -19.95 -15.80 14.26
C HIS A 5 -18.56 -16.18 14.82
N CYS A 6 -18.04 -15.39 15.76
CA CYS A 6 -16.77 -15.68 16.45
C CYS A 6 -17.04 -16.39 17.77
N LYS A 7 -16.54 -17.62 17.92
CA LYS A 7 -16.67 -18.43 19.14
C LYS A 7 -15.75 -17.98 20.29
N LEU A 8 -14.80 -17.09 20.04
CA LEU A 8 -13.91 -16.55 21.08
C LEU A 8 -14.70 -15.61 22.01
N LYS A 9 -14.40 -15.64 23.32
CA LYS A 9 -14.97 -14.69 24.28
C LYS A 9 -14.66 -13.25 23.88
N LYS A 10 -15.57 -12.31 24.17
CA LYS A 10 -15.40 -10.89 23.80
C LYS A 10 -14.12 -10.25 24.37
N LYS A 11 -13.70 -10.65 25.58
CA LYS A 11 -12.41 -10.23 26.17
C LYS A 11 -11.23 -10.62 25.28
N VAL A 12 -11.19 -11.88 24.83
CA VAL A 12 -10.13 -12.40 23.93
C VAL A 12 -10.15 -11.67 22.58
N GLN A 13 -11.34 -11.39 22.03
CA GLN A 13 -11.47 -10.62 20.79
C GLN A 13 -10.87 -9.21 20.91
N LYS A 14 -11.12 -8.52 22.04
CA LYS A 14 -10.56 -7.18 22.31
C LYS A 14 -9.04 -7.22 22.47
N GLU A 15 -8.50 -8.20 23.19
CA GLU A 15 -7.05 -8.37 23.33
C GLU A 15 -6.38 -8.72 21.99
N LEU A 16 -6.97 -9.58 21.18
CA LEU A 16 -6.47 -9.87 19.83
C LEU A 16 -6.47 -8.63 18.93
N LEU A 17 -7.48 -7.75 19.05
CA LEU A 17 -7.50 -6.48 18.34
C LEU A 17 -6.40 -5.55 18.85
N ARG A 18 -6.19 -5.47 20.17
CA ARG A 18 -5.10 -4.70 20.77
C ARG A 18 -3.74 -5.19 20.28
N PHE A 19 -3.51 -6.50 20.28
CA PHE A 19 -2.29 -7.11 19.77
C PHE A 19 -2.10 -6.90 18.28
N PHE A 20 -3.17 -6.90 17.49
CA PHE A 20 -3.10 -6.55 16.08
C PHE A 20 -2.62 -5.11 15.86
N VAL A 21 -3.14 -4.15 16.63
CA VAL A 21 -2.74 -2.74 16.58
C VAL A 21 -1.29 -2.54 17.03
N LEU A 22 -0.84 -3.30 18.03
CA LEU A 22 0.53 -3.28 18.54
C LEU A 22 1.52 -4.09 17.70
N GLU A 23 1.11 -4.59 16.53
CA GLU A 23 1.91 -5.43 15.63
C GLU A 23 2.50 -6.71 16.27
N VAL A 24 1.83 -7.24 17.30
CA VAL A 24 2.20 -8.53 17.90
C VAL A 24 1.82 -9.64 16.92
N THR A 25 2.73 -10.58 16.65
CA THR A 25 2.46 -11.67 15.71
C THR A 25 1.28 -12.53 16.18
N ALA A 26 0.51 -13.09 15.24
CA ALA A 26 -0.63 -13.95 15.59
C ALA A 26 -0.21 -15.18 16.41
N ARG A 27 1.02 -15.68 16.21
CA ARG A 27 1.61 -16.77 16.99
C ARG A 27 1.82 -16.33 18.44
N SER A 28 2.57 -15.24 18.66
CA SER A 28 2.83 -14.72 20.01
C SER A 28 1.52 -14.35 20.73
N ALA A 29 0.55 -13.77 20.02
CA ALA A 29 -0.76 -13.47 20.58
C ALA A 29 -1.53 -14.74 20.99
N ALA A 30 -1.42 -15.83 20.22
CA ALA A 30 -2.02 -17.11 20.57
C ALA A 30 -1.38 -17.71 21.84
N ASP A 31 -0.05 -17.67 21.92
CA ASP A 31 0.71 -18.17 23.06
C ASP A 31 0.36 -17.40 24.34
N ILE A 32 0.33 -16.05 24.29
CA ILE A 32 -0.02 -15.19 25.43
C ILE A 32 -1.46 -15.41 25.90
N LEU A 33 -2.40 -15.62 24.97
CA LEU A 33 -3.83 -15.77 25.30
C LEU A 33 -4.24 -17.21 25.58
N GLY A 34 -3.33 -18.18 25.42
CA GLY A 34 -3.62 -19.61 25.60
C GLY A 34 -4.69 -20.12 24.63
N ILE A 35 -4.69 -19.64 23.38
CA ILE A 35 -5.64 -20.09 22.34
C ILE A 35 -4.92 -20.83 21.21
N HIS A 36 -5.68 -21.62 20.44
CA HIS A 36 -5.13 -22.32 19.29
C HIS A 36 -4.55 -21.33 18.24
N PRO A 37 -3.33 -21.52 17.71
CA PRO A 37 -2.69 -20.58 16.77
C PRO A 37 -3.54 -20.25 15.54
N ASN A 38 -4.19 -21.26 14.94
CA ASN A 38 -5.09 -21.05 13.80
C ASN A 38 -6.26 -20.11 14.12
N SER A 39 -6.73 -20.05 15.37
CA SER A 39 -7.78 -19.14 15.79
C SER A 39 -7.30 -17.68 15.78
N ALA A 40 -6.08 -17.42 16.28
CA ALA A 40 -5.47 -16.09 16.23
C ALA A 40 -5.19 -15.64 14.78
N VAL A 41 -4.63 -16.53 13.96
CA VAL A 41 -4.36 -16.27 12.53
C VAL A 41 -5.66 -15.96 11.78
N LEU A 42 -6.71 -16.75 11.99
CA LEU A 42 -8.02 -16.50 11.40
C LEU A 42 -8.60 -15.17 11.86
N PHE A 43 -8.49 -14.83 13.14
CA PHE A 43 -9.00 -13.57 13.67
C PHE A 43 -8.27 -12.37 13.05
N TYR A 44 -6.94 -12.40 12.99
CA TYR A 44 -6.14 -11.38 12.32
C TYR A 44 -6.48 -11.24 10.83
N ARG A 45 -6.71 -12.36 10.13
CA ARG A 45 -7.19 -12.33 8.75
C ARG A 45 -8.54 -11.64 8.64
N LYS A 46 -9.48 -11.93 9.54
CA LYS A 46 -10.80 -11.26 9.55
C LYS A 46 -10.68 -9.76 9.83
N ILE A 47 -9.78 -9.33 10.72
CA ILE A 47 -9.50 -7.89 10.93
C ILE A 47 -9.03 -7.25 9.61
N ARG A 48 -8.04 -7.84 8.94
CA ARG A 48 -7.53 -7.32 7.66
C ARG A 48 -8.61 -7.25 6.58
N MET A 49 -9.50 -8.24 6.50
CA MET A 49 -10.65 -8.20 5.59
C MET A 49 -11.58 -7.02 5.90
N VAL A 50 -11.88 -6.80 7.18
CA VAL A 50 -12.71 -5.66 7.61
C VAL A 50 -12.06 -4.33 7.22
N ILE A 51 -10.75 -4.17 7.47
CA ILE A 51 -10.00 -2.98 7.05
C ILE A 51 -10.09 -2.80 5.53
N SER A 52 -9.78 -3.85 4.76
CA SER A 52 -9.83 -3.81 3.29
C SER A 52 -11.21 -3.42 2.77
N HIS A 53 -12.29 -3.92 3.36
CA HIS A 53 -13.65 -3.53 2.98
C HIS A 53 -13.95 -2.06 3.22
N TYR A 54 -13.58 -1.51 4.39
CA TYR A 54 -13.82 -0.09 4.66
C TYR A 54 -12.92 0.82 3.81
N LEU A 55 -11.68 0.41 3.52
CA LEU A 55 -10.82 1.12 2.57
C LEU A 55 -11.42 1.12 1.15
N ALA A 56 -12.03 0.01 0.71
CA ALA A 56 -12.70 -0.06 -0.58
C ALA A 56 -13.92 0.87 -0.65
N LEU A 57 -14.67 1.02 0.44
CA LEU A 57 -15.79 1.99 0.50
C LEU A 57 -15.30 3.44 0.46
N ALA A 58 -14.18 3.73 1.14
CA ALA A 58 -13.55 5.05 1.11
C ALA A 58 -12.79 5.34 -0.18
N ALA A 59 -12.59 4.33 -1.05
CA ALA A 59 -11.75 4.46 -2.23
C ALA A 59 -12.26 5.50 -3.23
N ASN A 60 -13.53 5.90 -3.20
CA ASN A 60 -14.09 6.89 -4.11
C ASN A 60 -13.56 8.33 -3.89
N GLU A 61 -12.81 8.56 -2.81
CA GLU A 61 -12.10 9.82 -2.59
C GLU A 61 -11.08 10.08 -3.71
N VAL A 62 -11.13 11.28 -4.27
CA VAL A 62 -10.20 11.74 -5.32
C VAL A 62 -9.15 12.62 -4.66
N PHE A 63 -7.90 12.47 -5.09
CA PHE A 63 -6.79 13.28 -4.64
C PHE A 63 -6.66 14.55 -5.47
N GLU A 64 -6.31 15.64 -4.81
CA GLU A 64 -6.06 16.95 -5.41
C GLU A 64 -4.78 17.54 -4.81
N GLY A 65 -4.14 18.45 -5.56
CA GLY A 65 -2.91 19.14 -5.13
C GLY A 65 -1.66 18.29 -5.37
N SER A 66 -0.74 18.27 -4.41
CA SER A 66 0.54 17.55 -4.53
C SER A 66 0.43 16.07 -4.18
N VAL A 67 0.69 15.19 -5.15
CA VAL A 67 0.60 13.73 -5.02
C VAL A 67 1.87 13.03 -5.51
N GLU A 68 2.29 11.99 -4.79
CA GLU A 68 3.43 11.14 -5.15
C GLU A 68 2.91 9.78 -5.66
N LEU A 69 3.46 9.31 -6.78
CA LEU A 69 3.11 8.02 -7.37
C LEU A 69 4.32 7.10 -7.42
N ASP A 70 4.12 5.84 -7.06
CA ASP A 70 5.16 4.82 -7.13
C ASP A 70 4.55 3.41 -7.14
N GLU A 71 5.32 2.42 -7.61
CA GLU A 71 4.95 1.00 -7.50
C GLU A 71 5.88 0.23 -6.57
N SER A 72 5.31 -0.73 -5.86
CA SER A 72 6.09 -1.72 -5.11
C SER A 72 5.72 -3.15 -5.47
N TYR A 73 6.73 -4.02 -5.35
CA TYR A 73 6.60 -5.44 -5.58
C TYR A 73 6.60 -6.19 -4.25
N PHE A 74 5.55 -6.96 -3.99
CA PHE A 74 5.35 -7.75 -2.78
C PHE A 74 5.37 -9.25 -3.08
N GLY A 75 5.84 -10.06 -2.12
CA GLY A 75 5.89 -11.52 -2.26
C GLY A 75 7.11 -12.06 -3.01
N GLY A 76 7.00 -13.33 -3.42
CA GLY A 76 8.09 -14.18 -3.91
C GLY A 76 8.55 -15.20 -2.86
N ARG A 77 8.41 -16.50 -3.16
CA ARG A 77 8.74 -17.62 -2.24
C ARG A 77 10.25 -17.79 -2.01
N ARG A 78 11.09 -17.25 -2.90
CA ARG A 78 12.56 -17.29 -2.82
C ARG A 78 13.16 -15.89 -3.02
N LYS A 79 14.33 -15.67 -2.43
CA LYS A 79 15.21 -14.56 -2.83
C LYS A 79 15.55 -14.76 -4.32
N GLY A 80 15.21 -13.77 -5.13
CA GLY A 80 15.46 -13.75 -6.57
C GLY A 80 15.67 -12.29 -7.03
N LYS A 81 15.55 -12.01 -8.33
CA LYS A 81 15.75 -10.66 -8.90
C LYS A 81 15.04 -9.59 -8.05
N ARG A 82 15.78 -8.56 -7.64
CA ARG A 82 15.22 -7.39 -6.95
C ARG A 82 14.60 -6.46 -8.01
N GLY A 83 13.51 -5.79 -7.65
CA GLY A 83 12.80 -4.90 -8.56
C GLY A 83 11.95 -5.59 -9.63
N ARG A 84 11.78 -4.91 -10.77
CA ARG A 84 10.87 -5.27 -11.87
C ARG A 84 11.30 -6.57 -12.56
N GLY A 85 10.31 -7.38 -12.96
CA GLY A 85 10.52 -8.65 -13.68
C GLY A 85 10.87 -9.85 -12.80
N ALA A 86 10.67 -9.76 -11.48
CA ALA A 86 10.84 -10.89 -10.58
C ALA A 86 9.57 -11.77 -10.57
N ALA A 87 9.69 -13.02 -11.02
CA ALA A 87 8.58 -13.96 -11.09
C ALA A 87 7.93 -14.20 -9.72
N GLY A 88 6.59 -14.29 -9.70
CA GLY A 88 5.81 -14.60 -8.51
C GLY A 88 5.68 -13.44 -7.51
N LYS A 89 5.90 -12.19 -7.94
CA LYS A 89 5.61 -10.99 -7.14
C LYS A 89 4.32 -10.33 -7.60
N VAL A 90 3.59 -9.79 -6.63
CA VAL A 90 2.40 -8.96 -6.84
C VAL A 90 2.85 -7.51 -6.96
N VAL A 91 2.39 -6.82 -8.00
CA VAL A 91 2.63 -5.38 -8.16
C VAL A 91 1.52 -4.62 -7.45
N VAL A 92 1.90 -3.63 -6.65
CA VAL A 92 0.99 -2.72 -5.97
C VAL A 92 1.36 -1.31 -6.37
N PHE A 93 0.39 -0.59 -6.93
CA PHE A 93 0.50 0.82 -7.23
C PHE A 93 0.00 1.65 -6.05
N GLY A 94 0.70 2.73 -5.74
CA GLY A 94 0.34 3.63 -4.66
C GLY A 94 0.23 5.09 -5.12
N ILE A 95 -0.69 5.81 -4.48
CA ILE A 95 -0.89 7.24 -4.64
C ILE A 95 -0.85 7.83 -3.23
N LEU A 96 0.12 8.70 -2.95
CA LEU A 96 0.22 9.41 -1.69
C LEU A 96 -0.11 10.89 -1.91
N LYS A 97 -1.16 11.39 -1.25
CA LYS A 97 -1.31 12.85 -1.12
C LYS A 97 -0.38 13.33 -0.03
N ARG A 98 0.48 14.32 -0.36
CA ARG A 98 1.42 14.88 0.62
C ARG A 98 0.67 15.43 1.81
N ASN A 99 1.16 15.13 3.02
CA ASN A 99 0.50 15.42 4.30
C ASN A 99 -0.92 14.83 4.42
N GLY A 100 -1.23 13.81 3.63
CA GLY A 100 -2.53 13.18 3.55
C GLY A 100 -2.44 11.66 3.69
N ARG A 101 -3.34 10.98 2.99
CA ARG A 101 -3.46 9.53 3.01
C ARG A 101 -2.81 8.89 1.80
N VAL A 102 -2.47 7.61 1.96
CA VAL A 102 -2.05 6.73 0.87
C VAL A 102 -3.24 5.91 0.38
N TYR A 103 -3.43 5.87 -0.92
CA TYR A 103 -4.23 4.87 -1.61
C TYR A 103 -3.32 3.81 -2.22
N THR A 104 -3.72 2.55 -2.14
CA THR A 104 -2.99 1.44 -2.78
C THR A 104 -3.95 0.54 -3.53
N VAL A 105 -3.50 0.03 -4.68
CA VAL A 105 -4.26 -0.92 -5.49
C VAL A 105 -3.32 -1.97 -6.07
N VAL A 106 -3.77 -3.23 -6.07
CA VAL A 106 -3.04 -4.31 -6.75
C VAL A 106 -3.27 -4.15 -8.26
N VAL A 107 -2.19 -4.19 -9.02
CA VAL A 107 -2.23 -4.04 -10.49
C VAL A 107 -1.54 -5.22 -11.16
N ASP A 108 -1.93 -5.53 -12.39
CA ASP A 108 -1.35 -6.66 -13.13
C ASP A 108 0.11 -6.41 -13.50
N ASN A 109 0.46 -5.15 -13.79
CA ASN A 109 1.80 -4.73 -14.18
C ASN A 109 1.97 -3.21 -13.99
N ALA A 110 3.22 -2.75 -14.04
CA ALA A 110 3.59 -1.34 -13.92
C ALA A 110 3.68 -0.62 -15.29
N LYS A 111 2.86 -1.00 -16.27
CA LYS A 111 2.84 -0.33 -17.59
C LYS A 111 1.87 0.85 -17.57
N SER A 112 2.14 1.86 -18.42
CA SER A 112 1.28 3.05 -18.56
C SER A 112 -0.20 2.70 -18.74
N ASP A 113 -0.52 1.73 -19.60
CA ASP A 113 -1.91 1.40 -19.93
C ASP A 113 -2.68 0.82 -18.74
N THR A 114 -1.96 0.25 -17.76
CA THR A 114 -2.54 -0.24 -16.50
C THR A 114 -2.67 0.88 -15.47
N LEU A 115 -1.67 1.78 -15.39
CA LEU A 115 -1.59 2.81 -14.36
C LEU A 115 -2.45 4.05 -14.68
N MET A 116 -2.45 4.49 -15.95
CA MET A 116 -3.12 5.72 -16.38
C MET A 116 -4.63 5.75 -16.09
N PRO A 117 -5.40 4.66 -16.28
CA PRO A 117 -6.82 4.65 -15.91
C PRO A 117 -7.03 4.91 -14.41
N VAL A 118 -6.19 4.32 -13.56
CA VAL A 118 -6.25 4.52 -12.09
C VAL A 118 -5.91 5.96 -11.73
N ILE A 119 -4.84 6.50 -12.31
CA ILE A 119 -4.40 7.89 -12.09
C ILE A 119 -5.52 8.87 -12.46
N LYS A 120 -6.10 8.75 -13.67
CA LYS A 120 -7.17 9.63 -14.14
C LYS A 120 -8.45 9.51 -13.32
N GLN A 121 -8.73 8.35 -12.75
CA GLN A 121 -9.89 8.15 -11.87
C GLN A 121 -9.67 8.72 -10.46
N LYS A 122 -8.41 8.74 -9.98
CA LYS A 122 -8.08 9.04 -8.58
C LYS A 122 -7.46 10.39 -8.35
N ILE A 123 -7.04 11.10 -9.38
CA ILE A 123 -6.34 12.37 -9.25
C ILE A 123 -7.09 13.42 -10.08
N MET A 124 -7.44 14.53 -9.44
CA MET A 124 -8.06 15.66 -10.13
C MET A 124 -7.10 16.24 -11.19
N PRO A 125 -7.60 16.64 -12.37
CA PRO A 125 -6.85 17.45 -13.31
C PRO A 125 -6.19 18.67 -12.64
N ASP A 126 -5.10 19.16 -13.21
CA ASP A 126 -4.30 20.28 -12.71
C ASP A 126 -3.57 20.03 -11.36
N SER A 127 -3.68 18.81 -10.82
CA SER A 127 -2.87 18.38 -9.67
C SER A 127 -1.38 18.27 -10.02
N ILE A 128 -0.53 18.42 -9.01
CA ILE A 128 0.92 18.28 -9.13
C ILE A 128 1.31 16.84 -8.82
N VAL A 129 1.85 16.15 -9.82
CA VAL A 129 2.20 14.74 -9.74
C VAL A 129 3.71 14.59 -9.68
N TYR A 130 4.22 13.89 -8.67
CA TYR A 130 5.64 13.56 -8.50
C TYR A 130 5.86 12.07 -8.75
N THR A 131 6.77 11.72 -9.67
CA THR A 131 7.14 10.32 -9.94
C THR A 131 8.64 10.14 -10.10
N ASP A 132 9.11 8.90 -10.07
CA ASP A 132 10.44 8.54 -10.57
C ASP A 132 10.48 8.62 -12.11
N SER A 133 11.67 8.60 -12.68
CA SER A 133 11.96 8.70 -14.12
C SER A 133 11.59 7.43 -14.92
N LEU A 134 10.57 6.68 -14.49
CA LEU A 134 10.08 5.51 -15.20
C LEU A 134 9.27 5.93 -16.44
N SER A 135 9.61 5.34 -17.60
CA SER A 135 8.93 5.62 -18.88
C SER A 135 7.42 5.34 -18.89
N SER A 136 6.94 4.51 -17.95
CA SER A 136 5.50 4.26 -17.82
C SER A 136 4.72 5.51 -17.39
N TYR A 137 5.38 6.52 -16.84
CA TYR A 137 4.82 7.82 -16.51
C TYR A 137 4.93 8.85 -17.65
N ASP A 138 5.49 8.49 -18.81
CA ASP A 138 5.68 9.44 -19.92
C ASP A 138 4.36 10.05 -20.41
N LYS A 139 3.26 9.30 -20.29
CA LYS A 139 1.92 9.77 -20.68
C LYS A 139 1.35 10.84 -19.74
N LEU A 140 1.95 11.09 -18.57
CA LEU A 140 1.48 12.11 -17.63
C LEU A 140 1.68 13.53 -18.16
N ASP A 141 2.75 13.78 -18.91
CA ASP A 141 3.10 15.11 -19.44
C ASP A 141 2.02 15.69 -20.37
N VAL A 142 1.20 14.81 -20.97
CA VAL A 142 0.14 15.16 -21.93
C VAL A 142 -1.27 14.90 -21.39
N SER A 143 -1.41 14.63 -20.08
CA SER A 143 -2.67 14.19 -19.47
C SER A 143 -3.35 15.23 -18.58
N GLY A 144 -2.98 16.51 -18.68
CA GLY A 144 -3.59 17.59 -17.87
C GLY A 144 -3.14 17.59 -16.42
N PHE A 145 -1.92 17.11 -16.14
CA PHE A 145 -1.28 17.15 -14.83
C PHE A 145 -0.02 17.99 -14.89
N ILE A 146 0.33 18.65 -13.78
CA ILE A 146 1.63 19.29 -13.61
C ILE A 146 2.59 18.20 -13.14
N HIS A 147 3.38 17.64 -14.05
CA HIS A 147 4.22 16.49 -13.77
C HIS A 147 5.68 16.90 -13.48
N TYR A 148 6.16 16.49 -12.32
CA TYR A 148 7.58 16.58 -11.96
C TYR A 148 8.18 15.18 -11.81
N ARG A 149 9.34 14.99 -12.43
CA ARG A 149 10.10 13.75 -12.34
C ARG A 149 11.32 13.96 -11.48
N ILE A 150 11.62 12.98 -10.64
CA ILE A 150 12.92 12.87 -9.99
C ILE A 150 13.71 11.78 -10.68
N ASN A 151 15.00 12.03 -10.88
CA ASN A 151 15.92 11.01 -11.32
C ASN A 151 16.79 10.56 -10.13
N HIS A 152 16.38 9.47 -9.48
CA HIS A 152 17.09 8.92 -8.31
C HIS A 152 18.52 8.44 -8.62
N SER A 153 18.94 8.37 -9.88
CA SER A 153 20.34 8.10 -10.25
C SER A 153 21.25 9.34 -10.16
N LYS A 154 20.66 10.55 -10.10
CA LYS A 154 21.39 11.82 -10.05
C LYS A 154 21.14 12.58 -8.75
N GLU A 155 19.90 12.60 -8.27
CA GLU A 155 19.50 13.39 -7.11
C GLU A 155 18.45 12.65 -6.25
N PHE A 156 18.62 12.67 -4.93
CA PHE A 156 17.66 12.07 -3.99
C PHE A 156 16.47 12.99 -3.67
N ALA A 157 16.61 14.29 -3.88
CA ALA A 157 15.55 15.29 -3.83
C ALA A 157 16.04 16.59 -4.48
N ASP A 158 15.19 17.27 -5.25
CA ASP A 158 15.40 18.67 -5.64
C ASP A 158 14.32 19.53 -4.98
N ARG A 159 14.62 20.10 -3.81
CA ARG A 159 13.70 20.90 -2.99
C ARG A 159 12.38 20.15 -2.72
N GLN A 160 11.30 20.56 -3.39
CA GLN A 160 9.96 19.97 -3.27
C GLN A 160 9.71 18.84 -4.28
N ASN A 161 10.65 18.56 -5.20
CA ASN A 161 10.57 17.47 -6.16
C ASN A 161 11.21 16.21 -5.53
N HIS A 162 10.39 15.38 -4.87
CA HIS A 162 10.77 14.07 -4.32
C HIS A 162 9.56 13.13 -4.21
N ILE A 163 9.80 11.82 -4.07
CA ILE A 163 8.77 10.81 -3.75
C ILE A 163 9.07 10.05 -2.44
N ASN A 164 9.87 10.67 -1.57
CA ASN A 164 10.32 10.08 -0.30
C ASN A 164 9.18 9.60 0.61
N GLY A 165 8.00 10.24 0.53
CA GLY A 165 6.85 9.88 1.35
C GLY A 165 6.34 8.49 0.98
N ILE A 166 6.07 8.27 -0.31
CA ILE A 166 5.56 6.98 -0.79
C ILE A 166 6.62 5.87 -0.70
N GLU A 167 7.90 6.20 -0.93
CA GLU A 167 9.00 5.25 -0.71
C GLU A 167 9.12 4.80 0.75
N ASN A 168 9.02 5.75 1.69
CA ASN A 168 9.03 5.42 3.12
C ASN A 168 7.81 4.56 3.51
N PHE A 169 6.63 4.87 2.95
CA PHE A 169 5.44 4.04 3.12
C PHE A 169 5.69 2.59 2.70
N TRP A 170 6.30 2.37 1.52
CA TRP A 170 6.65 1.02 1.08
C TRP A 170 7.65 0.32 1.98
N ASN A 171 8.65 1.04 2.48
CA ASN A 171 9.65 0.50 3.41
C ASN A 171 8.99 0.01 4.71
N GLN A 172 8.09 0.82 5.28
CA GLN A 172 7.33 0.42 6.47
C GLN A 172 6.42 -0.78 6.19
N ALA A 173 5.65 -0.75 5.10
CA ALA A 173 4.77 -1.85 4.73
C ALA A 173 5.53 -3.18 4.56
N LYS A 174 6.67 -3.16 3.87
CA LYS A 174 7.53 -4.36 3.70
C LYS A 174 8.13 -4.83 5.02
N ARG A 175 8.44 -3.93 5.96
CA ARG A 175 8.95 -4.30 7.29
C ARG A 175 7.89 -5.04 8.10
N VAL A 176 6.65 -4.53 8.10
CA VAL A 176 5.52 -5.17 8.80
C VAL A 176 5.19 -6.53 8.21
N LEU A 177 5.21 -6.66 6.88
CA LEU A 177 4.88 -7.92 6.19
C LEU A 177 5.96 -9.02 6.27
N ARG A 178 7.17 -8.69 6.76
CA ARG A 178 8.24 -9.68 7.02
C ARG A 178 8.09 -10.40 8.36
N LYS A 179 7.30 -9.86 9.29
CA LYS A 179 7.04 -10.43 10.62
C LYS A 179 6.01 -11.56 10.54
#